data_AF-A0A1Z9RWJ1-F1
#
_entry.id   AF-A0A1Z9RWJ1-F1
#
_cell.length_a   1.000
_cell.length_b   1.000
_cell.length_c   1.000
_cell.angle_alpha   90.00
_cell.angle_beta   90.00
_cell.angle_gamma   90.00
#
_symmetry.space_group_name_H-M   'P 1'
#
loop_
_entity.id
_entity.type
_entity.pdbx_description
1 polymer ?
#
loop_
_entity_poly.entity_id
_entity_poly.type
_entity_poly.pdbx_seq_one_letter_code
_entity_poly.pdbx_strand_id
1 'polypeptide(L)'
;MTLTTPKIKSVTVKLKTDRPVKKTPYQVKGVLMRNFPNDGIVPMLNGSYRKKFLYPRIQVKIVDEEILLVGLHQGVDLILAIHEKINDLNFGDITFEVLEKSVEESSEAFFFSSSLHRYRFLSNWVALNINTSKKYNTKEDEEKLQYLNDLIAKNIVFIAREMGFELAKYIYSKINVTDINPIKLDQNGWGAFDGEFYSNIVLPSYIGIGNGITRGYGTISGSQSNDILQFDNKEFRLLKSESENSHFSTETGNFSSTLFEVDVSAIQKPGIRKNKKKKAHQSKKKKKSFGKAKNSQLKKEKITKQSSDEPVNYNSYEYHKKQHSI
;
A
#
# COMPACT_ATOMS: atom_id res chain seq x y z
N MET A 1 15.17 -26.90 7.31
CA MET A 1 13.76 -27.22 6.98
C MET A 1 13.39 -26.38 5.79
N THR A 2 13.20 -26.98 4.62
CA THR A 2 12.70 -26.30 3.43
C THR A 2 11.20 -26.07 3.61
N LEU A 3 10.81 -24.86 4.01
CA LEU A 3 9.41 -24.43 4.01
C LEU A 3 8.93 -24.47 2.56
N THR A 4 8.09 -25.43 2.20
CA THR A 4 7.44 -25.51 0.89
C THR A 4 6.28 -24.52 0.86
N THR A 5 6.62 -23.25 0.76
CA THR A 5 5.67 -22.16 0.67
C THR A 5 4.98 -22.17 -0.70
N PRO A 6 3.68 -21.88 -0.81
CA PRO A 6 3.04 -21.70 -2.11
C PRO A 6 3.80 -20.67 -2.96
N LYS A 7 4.10 -21.04 -4.21
CA LYS A 7 4.78 -20.16 -5.16
C LYS A 7 3.87 -18.97 -5.50
N ILE A 8 4.16 -17.83 -4.88
CA ILE A 8 3.41 -16.59 -5.13
C ILE A 8 3.94 -15.98 -6.40
N LYS A 9 3.12 -15.93 -7.45
CA LYS A 9 3.48 -15.27 -8.71
C LYS A 9 3.39 -13.75 -8.60
N SER A 10 4.20 -13.05 -9.37
CA SER A 10 4.07 -11.61 -9.64
C SER A 10 4.30 -11.31 -11.13
N VAL A 11 3.74 -10.19 -11.58
CA VAL A 11 4.02 -9.63 -12.89
C VAL A 11 4.15 -8.11 -12.79
N THR A 12 5.11 -7.55 -13.51
CA THR A 12 5.18 -6.10 -13.77
C THR A 12 5.07 -5.90 -15.27
N VAL A 13 4.05 -5.17 -15.70
CA VAL A 13 3.95 -4.68 -17.08
C VAL A 13 4.29 -3.20 -17.08
N LYS A 14 5.31 -2.84 -17.84
CA LYS A 14 5.72 -1.46 -18.07
C LYS A 14 5.24 -1.01 -19.44
N LEU A 15 4.51 0.10 -19.45
CA LEU A 15 3.97 0.75 -20.65
C LEU A 15 4.74 2.04 -20.89
N LYS A 16 5.53 2.05 -21.95
CA LYS A 16 6.22 3.25 -22.43
C LYS A 16 5.37 3.91 -23.50
N THR A 17 5.12 5.19 -23.31
CA THR A 17 4.22 5.97 -24.16
C THR A 17 4.98 6.94 -25.07
N ASP A 18 4.30 7.49 -26.06
CA ASP A 18 4.81 8.49 -27.01
C ASP A 18 5.35 9.76 -26.35
N ARG A 19 4.92 10.02 -25.11
CA ARG A 19 5.36 11.16 -24.30
C ARG A 19 5.34 10.82 -22.80
N PRO A 20 6.05 11.58 -21.95
CA PRO A 20 6.07 11.31 -20.52
C PRO A 20 4.72 11.48 -19.83
N VAL A 21 4.34 10.52 -18.98
CA VAL A 21 3.03 10.45 -18.31
C VAL A 21 3.01 11.28 -17.03
N LYS A 22 2.53 12.53 -17.13
CA LYS A 22 2.28 13.43 -16.00
C LYS A 22 0.83 13.31 -15.48
N LYS A 23 0.37 12.08 -15.29
CA LYS A 23 -0.94 11.76 -14.70
C LYS A 23 -0.74 11.09 -13.34
N THR A 24 -1.82 10.85 -12.61
CA THR A 24 -1.78 10.12 -11.34
C THR A 24 -2.14 8.65 -11.56
N PRO A 25 -1.68 7.73 -10.69
CA PRO A 25 -2.14 6.34 -10.73
C PRO A 25 -3.66 6.19 -10.65
N TYR A 26 -4.34 7.11 -9.97
CA TYR A 26 -5.80 7.14 -9.90
C TYR A 26 -6.44 7.41 -11.26
N GLN A 27 -5.91 8.39 -12.01
CA GLN A 27 -6.39 8.69 -13.35
C GLN A 27 -6.17 7.51 -14.30
N VAL A 28 -4.99 6.88 -14.26
CA VAL A 28 -4.69 5.69 -15.09
C VAL A 28 -5.67 4.56 -14.78
N LYS A 29 -5.95 4.28 -13.50
CA LYS A 29 -7.00 3.31 -13.11
C LYS A 29 -8.35 3.67 -13.69
N GLY A 30 -8.72 4.95 -13.67
CA GLY A 30 -9.95 5.45 -14.28
C GLY A 30 -10.05 5.11 -15.77
N VAL A 31 -8.96 5.30 -16.52
CA VAL A 31 -8.89 4.93 -17.94
C VAL A 31 -9.03 3.42 -18.12
N LEU A 32 -8.27 2.62 -17.38
CA LEU A 32 -8.33 1.15 -17.46
C LEU A 32 -9.74 0.62 -17.18
N MET A 33 -10.43 1.15 -16.18
CA MET A 33 -11.80 0.74 -15.85
C MET A 33 -12.82 1.12 -16.93
N ARG A 34 -12.59 2.23 -17.66
CA ARG A 34 -13.45 2.61 -18.79
C ARG A 34 -13.17 1.79 -20.04
N ASN A 35 -11.91 1.46 -20.30
CA ASN A 35 -11.50 0.69 -21.48
C ASN A 35 -11.86 -0.80 -21.34
N PHE A 36 -11.89 -1.33 -20.11
CA PHE A 36 -12.12 -2.74 -19.81
C PHE A 36 -13.28 -2.95 -18.80
N PRO A 37 -14.49 -2.41 -19.06
CA PRO A 37 -15.56 -2.34 -18.05
C PRO A 37 -16.09 -3.70 -17.58
N ASN A 38 -15.95 -4.73 -18.43
CA ASN A 38 -16.43 -6.09 -18.17
C ASN A 38 -15.32 -7.06 -17.72
N ASP A 39 -14.07 -6.62 -17.65
CA ASP A 39 -12.93 -7.47 -17.29
C ASP A 39 -12.77 -7.60 -15.77
N GLY A 40 -12.23 -8.76 -15.34
CA GLY A 40 -12.01 -9.09 -13.94
C GLY A 40 -11.04 -8.16 -13.20
N ILE A 41 -10.31 -7.29 -13.91
CA ILE A 41 -9.44 -6.26 -13.34
C ILE A 41 -10.22 -5.16 -12.61
N VAL A 42 -11.44 -4.83 -13.04
CA VAL A 42 -12.19 -3.67 -12.53
C VAL A 42 -12.49 -3.79 -11.04
N PRO A 43 -13.01 -4.93 -10.52
CA PRO A 43 -13.20 -5.14 -9.08
C PRO A 43 -11.91 -5.00 -8.23
N MET A 44 -10.73 -5.27 -8.82
CA MET A 44 -9.43 -5.12 -8.17
C MET A 44 -9.01 -3.64 -8.08
N LEU A 45 -9.41 -2.81 -9.05
CA LEU A 45 -9.02 -1.40 -9.13
C LEU A 45 -10.00 -0.46 -8.40
N ASN A 46 -11.31 -0.72 -8.48
CA ASN A 46 -12.34 0.12 -7.88
C ASN A 46 -12.52 -0.09 -6.36
N GLY A 47 -11.92 -1.15 -5.82
CA GLY A 47 -11.95 -1.48 -4.40
C GLY A 47 -13.15 -2.31 -3.94
N SER A 48 -13.93 -2.88 -4.87
CA SER A 48 -15.00 -3.84 -4.56
C SER A 48 -14.49 -5.02 -3.75
N TYR A 49 -13.23 -5.42 -3.97
CA TYR A 49 -12.57 -6.51 -3.23
C TYR A 49 -11.81 -6.07 -1.97
N ARG A 50 -11.95 -4.84 -1.48
CA ARG A 50 -11.27 -4.40 -0.23
C ARG A 50 -11.63 -5.22 1.01
N LYS A 51 -12.79 -5.90 1.02
CA LYS A 51 -13.17 -6.82 2.10
C LYS A 51 -12.56 -8.22 1.97
N LYS A 52 -12.10 -8.57 0.76
CA LYS A 52 -11.49 -9.87 0.45
C LYS A 52 -9.96 -9.79 0.51
N PHE A 53 -9.39 -8.68 0.04
CA PHE A 53 -7.96 -8.43 0.02
C PHE A 53 -7.69 -7.10 0.72
N LEU A 54 -6.92 -7.12 1.80
CA LEU A 54 -6.48 -5.90 2.47
C LEU A 54 -5.30 -5.29 1.71
N TYR A 55 -4.43 -6.13 1.16
CA TYR A 55 -3.36 -5.70 0.27
C TYR A 55 -3.77 -5.78 -1.22
N PRO A 56 -3.68 -4.67 -1.99
CA PRO A 56 -4.10 -4.65 -3.39
C PRO A 56 -3.34 -5.67 -4.25
N ARG A 57 -4.08 -6.52 -4.96
CA ARG A 57 -3.52 -7.51 -5.90
C ARG A 57 -3.07 -6.90 -7.23
N ILE A 58 -3.62 -5.74 -7.57
CA ILE A 58 -3.23 -4.97 -8.74
C ILE A 58 -2.93 -3.55 -8.29
N GLN A 59 -1.76 -3.06 -8.67
CA GLN A 59 -1.29 -1.72 -8.36
C GLN A 59 -0.92 -1.05 -9.66
N VAL A 60 -1.31 0.22 -9.77
CA VAL A 60 -0.86 1.08 -10.86
C VAL A 60 0.14 2.03 -10.25
N LYS A 61 1.31 2.15 -10.85
CA LYS A 61 2.37 3.07 -10.45
C LYS A 61 2.76 3.92 -11.64
N ILE A 62 3.35 5.07 -11.34
CA ILE A 62 4.02 5.91 -12.33
C ILE A 62 5.44 6.10 -11.79
N VAL A 63 6.41 5.62 -12.54
CA VAL A 63 7.84 5.64 -12.19
C VAL A 63 8.57 6.10 -13.44
N ASP A 64 9.47 7.07 -13.30
CA ASP A 64 10.22 7.66 -14.41
C ASP A 64 9.30 8.10 -15.57
N GLU A 65 8.14 8.67 -15.22
CA GLU A 65 7.09 9.14 -16.14
C GLU A 65 6.50 8.02 -17.04
N GLU A 66 6.70 6.75 -16.70
CA GLU A 66 6.12 5.59 -17.38
C GLU A 66 5.10 4.88 -16.49
N ILE A 67 4.14 4.18 -17.09
CA ILE A 67 3.08 3.50 -16.37
C ILE A 67 3.50 2.06 -16.07
N LEU A 68 3.40 1.66 -14.81
CA LEU A 68 3.60 0.28 -14.38
C LEU A 68 2.29 -0.32 -13.87
N LEU A 69 1.95 -1.50 -14.37
CA LEU A 69 0.90 -2.36 -13.84
C LEU A 69 1.56 -3.51 -13.09
N VAL A 70 1.42 -3.52 -11.76
CA VAL A 70 2.03 -4.53 -10.89
C VAL A 70 0.95 -5.45 -10.37
N GLY A 71 1.05 -6.74 -10.72
CA GLY A 71 0.14 -7.80 -10.33
C GLY A 71 0.81 -8.76 -9.36
N LEU A 72 0.08 -9.11 -8.30
CA LEU A 72 0.50 -10.13 -7.34
C LEU A 72 -0.58 -11.18 -7.21
N HIS A 73 -0.15 -12.44 -7.20
CA HIS A 73 -1.01 -13.59 -6.98
C HIS A 73 -2.26 -13.55 -7.90
N GLN A 74 -3.48 -13.34 -7.37
CA GLN A 74 -4.71 -13.25 -8.20
C GLN A 74 -4.72 -12.09 -9.21
N GLY A 75 -3.83 -11.10 -9.06
CA GLY A 75 -3.72 -9.99 -9.99
C GLY A 75 -2.91 -10.30 -11.25
N VAL A 76 -2.12 -11.38 -11.25
CA VAL A 76 -1.19 -11.70 -12.35
C VAL A 76 -1.95 -12.01 -13.63
N ASP A 77 -2.81 -13.03 -13.60
CA ASP A 77 -3.55 -13.50 -14.78
C ASP A 77 -4.47 -12.38 -15.35
N LEU A 78 -5.00 -11.52 -14.48
CA LEU A 78 -5.84 -10.40 -14.88
C LEU A 78 -5.07 -9.32 -15.65
N ILE A 79 -3.82 -9.02 -15.28
CA ILE A 79 -2.97 -8.09 -16.03
C ILE A 79 -2.57 -8.71 -17.36
N LEU A 80 -2.11 -9.97 -17.34
CA LEU A 80 -1.72 -10.69 -18.56
C LEU A 80 -2.87 -10.80 -19.57
N ALA A 81 -4.11 -10.95 -19.11
CA ALA A 81 -5.29 -11.01 -20.00
C ALA A 81 -5.63 -9.69 -20.74
N ILE A 82 -5.15 -8.55 -20.24
CA ILE A 82 -5.50 -7.24 -20.81
C ILE A 82 -4.32 -6.46 -21.40
N HIS A 83 -3.08 -6.70 -20.96
CA HIS A 83 -1.95 -5.81 -21.26
C HIS A 83 -1.72 -5.60 -22.76
N GLU A 84 -1.83 -6.67 -23.55
CA GLU A 84 -1.71 -6.60 -25.01
C GLU A 84 -2.78 -5.72 -25.66
N LYS A 85 -3.97 -5.60 -25.05
CA LYS A 85 -5.08 -4.78 -25.55
C LYS A 85 -4.92 -3.29 -25.23
N ILE A 86 -3.95 -2.91 -24.40
CA ILE A 86 -3.71 -1.51 -24.02
C ILE A 86 -2.86 -0.85 -25.11
N ASN A 87 -3.49 -0.29 -26.14
CA ASN A 87 -2.81 0.40 -27.23
C ASN A 87 -2.69 1.91 -26.99
N ASP A 88 -3.67 2.48 -26.29
CA ASP A 88 -3.69 3.89 -25.93
C ASP A 88 -4.38 4.09 -24.58
N LEU A 89 -4.15 5.25 -23.99
CA LEU A 89 -4.75 5.68 -22.73
C LEU A 89 -5.32 7.08 -22.88
N ASN A 90 -6.63 7.16 -23.13
CA ASN A 90 -7.37 8.42 -23.28
C ASN A 90 -7.89 8.95 -21.92
N PHE A 91 -7.36 10.10 -21.50
CA PHE A 91 -7.73 10.82 -20.28
C PHE A 91 -8.80 11.90 -20.48
N GLY A 92 -9.28 12.09 -21.72
CA GLY A 92 -10.26 13.10 -22.14
C GLY A 92 -9.60 14.36 -22.69
N ASP A 93 -8.62 14.90 -21.97
CA ASP A 93 -7.82 16.06 -22.39
C ASP A 93 -6.61 15.68 -23.26
N ILE A 94 -6.10 14.45 -23.09
CA ILE A 94 -4.93 13.93 -23.77
C ILE A 94 -5.04 12.41 -23.92
N THR A 95 -4.51 11.90 -25.02
CA THR A 95 -4.32 10.46 -25.25
C THR A 95 -2.83 10.16 -25.34
N PHE A 96 -2.41 9.10 -24.68
CA PHE A 96 -1.05 8.58 -24.76
C PHE A 96 -1.08 7.30 -25.60
N GLU A 97 -0.26 7.24 -26.64
CA GLU A 97 -0.09 6.01 -27.43
C GLU A 97 0.97 5.14 -26.77
N VAL A 98 0.71 3.85 -26.62
CA VAL A 98 1.66 2.89 -26.06
C VAL A 98 2.58 2.42 -27.17
N LEU A 99 3.86 2.79 -27.08
CA LEU A 99 4.88 2.43 -28.07
C LEU A 99 5.53 1.09 -27.77
N GLU A 100 5.84 0.84 -26.50
CA GLU A 100 6.52 -0.37 -26.06
C GLU A 100 5.85 -0.91 -24.80
N LYS A 101 5.77 -2.24 -24.72
CA LYS A 101 5.29 -2.99 -23.56
C LYS A 101 6.41 -3.95 -23.15
N SER A 102 6.81 -3.91 -21.89
CA SER A 102 7.72 -4.91 -21.32
C SER A 102 7.03 -5.63 -20.17
N VAL A 103 7.24 -6.94 -20.11
CA VAL A 103 6.58 -7.84 -19.15
C VAL A 103 7.68 -8.57 -18.38
N GLU A 104 7.65 -8.40 -17.06
CA GLU A 104 8.53 -9.11 -16.14
C GLU A 104 7.68 -10.01 -15.24
N GLU A 105 7.75 -11.32 -15.46
CA GLU A 105 7.06 -12.31 -14.64
C GLU A 105 8.02 -12.98 -13.66
N SER A 106 7.55 -13.23 -12.44
CA SER A 106 8.22 -14.11 -11.50
C SER A 106 7.25 -15.16 -10.99
N SER A 107 7.68 -16.41 -11.02
CA SER A 107 6.95 -17.52 -10.41
C SER A 107 7.08 -17.55 -8.88
N GLU A 108 8.09 -16.88 -8.33
CA GLU A 108 8.41 -16.82 -6.90
C GLU A 108 8.72 -15.37 -6.50
N ALA A 109 7.67 -14.64 -6.16
CA ALA A 109 7.75 -13.23 -5.79
C ALA A 109 8.28 -13.02 -4.36
N PHE A 110 8.13 -14.01 -3.48
CA PHE A 110 8.54 -13.93 -2.08
C PHE A 110 9.42 -15.13 -1.73
N PHE A 111 10.56 -14.87 -1.12
CA PHE A 111 11.39 -15.92 -0.50
C PHE A 111 12.17 -15.38 0.70
N PHE A 112 12.58 -16.28 1.56
CA PHE A 112 13.40 -15.99 2.72
C PHE A 112 14.88 -16.09 2.35
N SER A 113 15.65 -15.06 2.68
CA SER A 113 17.08 -14.96 2.37
C SER A 113 17.94 -15.13 3.63
N SER A 114 19.14 -15.67 3.45
CA SER A 114 20.20 -15.70 4.46
C SER A 114 20.94 -14.37 4.59
N SER A 115 20.80 -13.47 3.61
CA SER A 115 21.41 -12.14 3.55
C SER A 115 20.35 -11.01 3.53
N LEU A 116 20.77 -9.78 3.84
CA LEU A 116 19.92 -8.60 3.78
C LEU A 116 19.87 -8.03 2.35
N HIS A 117 18.67 -7.84 1.85
CA HIS A 117 18.42 -7.23 0.54
C HIS A 117 18.04 -5.78 0.69
N ARG A 118 18.65 -4.91 -0.13
CA ARG A 118 18.39 -3.47 -0.15
C ARG A 118 17.21 -3.12 -1.05
N TYR A 119 16.31 -2.31 -0.52
CA TYR A 119 15.14 -1.77 -1.20
C TYR A 119 15.11 -0.25 -1.08
N ARG A 120 15.03 0.43 -2.22
CA ARG A 120 14.89 1.89 -2.27
C ARG A 120 13.43 2.28 -2.46
N PHE A 121 12.98 3.35 -1.81
CA PHE A 121 11.70 3.98 -2.12
C PHE A 121 11.80 4.81 -3.41
N LEU A 122 11.01 4.42 -4.40
CA LEU A 122 10.82 5.17 -5.65
C LEU A 122 9.74 6.26 -5.50
N SER A 123 8.89 6.16 -4.48
CA SER A 123 7.94 7.19 -4.10
C SER A 123 7.82 7.24 -2.58
N ASN A 124 7.45 8.41 -2.05
CA ASN A 124 7.42 8.62 -0.59
C ASN A 124 6.69 7.50 0.14
N TRP A 125 7.34 6.91 1.13
CA TRP A 125 6.76 5.89 1.98
C TRP A 125 5.92 6.54 3.06
N VAL A 126 4.59 6.42 2.96
CA VAL A 126 3.66 6.95 3.95
C VAL A 126 3.61 6.02 5.17
N ALA A 127 4.59 6.18 6.05
CA ALA A 127 4.73 5.39 7.27
C ALA A 127 3.69 5.78 8.33
N LEU A 128 3.32 7.07 8.41
CA LEU A 128 2.55 7.60 9.53
C LEU A 128 1.15 8.06 9.13
N ASN A 129 0.15 7.66 9.92
CA ASN A 129 -1.19 8.24 9.98
C ASN A 129 -1.36 9.06 11.27
N ILE A 130 -2.51 9.74 11.45
CA ILE A 130 -2.79 10.59 12.62
C ILE A 130 -2.41 9.94 13.97
N ASN A 131 -2.71 8.65 14.17
CA ASN A 131 -2.45 7.97 15.43
C ASN A 131 -0.97 7.63 15.60
N THR A 132 -0.31 7.16 14.53
CA THR A 132 1.11 6.81 14.59
C THR A 132 1.99 8.05 14.57
N SER A 133 1.57 9.13 13.92
CA SER A 133 2.26 10.44 13.94
C SER A 133 2.31 11.00 15.35
N LYS A 134 1.23 10.92 16.12
CA LYS A 134 1.23 11.33 17.54
C LYS A 134 2.27 10.56 18.35
N LYS A 135 2.32 9.23 18.19
CA LYS A 135 3.31 8.38 18.89
C LYS A 135 4.74 8.63 18.41
N TYR A 136 4.92 8.96 17.14
CA TYR A 136 6.21 9.24 16.55
C TYR A 136 6.79 10.57 17.06
N ASN A 137 5.95 11.60 17.16
CA ASN A 137 6.38 12.94 17.55
C ASN A 137 6.76 13.05 19.03
N THR A 138 6.40 12.08 19.88
CA THR A 138 6.77 12.06 21.30
C THR A 138 8.10 11.36 21.57
N LYS A 139 8.82 10.95 20.52
CA LYS A 139 10.03 10.14 20.60
C LYS A 139 11.27 10.96 20.32
N GLU A 140 12.38 10.54 20.91
CA GLU A 140 13.72 11.00 20.52
C GLU A 140 14.15 10.34 19.21
N ASP A 141 15.20 10.85 18.57
CA ASP A 141 15.52 10.48 17.18
C ASP A 141 15.91 9.01 17.00
N GLU A 142 16.65 8.41 17.94
CA GLU A 142 16.93 6.97 17.92
C GLU A 142 15.64 6.14 18.06
N GLU A 143 14.76 6.54 18.98
CA GLU A 143 13.47 5.87 19.18
C GLU A 143 12.54 6.04 17.98
N LYS A 144 12.59 7.18 17.29
CA LYS A 144 11.88 7.43 16.03
C LYS A 144 12.38 6.47 14.95
N LEU A 145 13.69 6.32 14.79
CA LEU A 145 14.27 5.39 13.81
C LEU A 145 13.88 3.95 14.11
N GLN A 146 13.94 3.54 15.37
CA GLN A 146 13.46 2.21 15.77
C GLN A 146 11.96 2.06 15.47
N TYR A 147 11.16 3.08 15.75
CA TYR A 147 9.73 3.06 15.46
C TYR A 147 9.41 2.96 13.96
N LEU A 148 10.20 3.59 13.09
CA LEU A 148 10.10 3.43 11.64
C LEU A 148 10.51 2.01 11.21
N ASN A 149 11.59 1.46 11.77
CA ASN A 149 12.02 0.10 11.46
C ASN A 149 10.93 -0.93 11.82
N ASP A 150 10.34 -0.77 13.01
CA ASP A 150 9.19 -1.53 13.46
C ASP A 150 8.00 -1.46 12.48
N LEU A 151 7.72 -0.28 11.92
CA LEU A 151 6.65 -0.09 10.95
C LEU A 151 6.96 -0.78 9.62
N ILE A 152 8.21 -0.73 9.15
CA ILE A 152 8.64 -1.51 7.97
C ILE A 152 8.41 -2.99 8.21
N ALA A 153 8.94 -3.53 9.30
CA ALA A 153 8.78 -4.95 9.63
C ALA A 153 7.30 -5.37 9.67
N LYS A 154 6.45 -4.56 10.33
CA LYS A 154 4.99 -4.78 10.36
C LYS A 154 4.37 -4.77 8.97
N ASN A 155 4.78 -3.85 8.10
CA ASN A 155 4.28 -3.79 6.73
C ASN A 155 4.73 -5.00 5.89
N ILE A 156 5.99 -5.43 6.00
CA ILE A 156 6.50 -6.62 5.30
C ILE A 156 5.73 -7.87 5.75
N VAL A 157 5.59 -8.07 7.06
CA VAL A 157 4.83 -9.19 7.63
C VAL A 157 3.37 -9.15 7.20
N PHE A 158 2.76 -7.96 7.14
CA PHE A 158 1.41 -7.78 6.64
C PHE A 158 1.28 -8.23 5.18
N ILE A 159 2.18 -7.80 4.29
CA ILE A 159 2.17 -8.18 2.87
C ILE A 159 2.34 -9.69 2.71
N ALA A 160 3.34 -10.27 3.38
CA ALA A 160 3.60 -11.70 3.35
C ALA A 160 2.38 -12.52 3.78
N ARG A 161 1.75 -12.16 4.91
CA ARG A 161 0.52 -12.82 5.39
C ARG A 161 -0.64 -12.65 4.41
N GLU A 162 -0.80 -11.47 3.83
CA GLU A 162 -1.84 -11.22 2.83
C GLU A 162 -1.64 -12.05 1.57
N MET A 163 -0.40 -12.33 1.16
CA MET A 163 -0.09 -13.21 0.03
C MET A 163 -0.15 -14.70 0.36
N GLY A 164 -0.30 -15.06 1.64
CA GLY A 164 -0.21 -16.45 2.09
C GLY A 164 1.23 -16.99 2.13
N PHE A 165 2.23 -16.11 2.22
CA PHE A 165 3.63 -16.49 2.40
C PHE A 165 3.87 -16.93 3.85
N GLU A 166 4.48 -18.09 4.03
CA GLU A 166 4.91 -18.60 5.33
C GLU A 166 6.20 -17.92 5.75
N LEU A 167 6.11 -17.17 6.86
CA LEU A 167 7.24 -16.47 7.44
C LEU A 167 7.97 -17.37 8.44
N ALA A 168 9.29 -17.23 8.49
CA ALA A 168 10.08 -17.74 9.60
C ALA A 168 9.68 -17.08 10.93
N LYS A 169 10.14 -17.63 12.05
CA LYS A 169 9.87 -17.06 13.38
C LYS A 169 10.35 -15.62 13.50
N TYR A 170 11.51 -15.32 12.92
CA TYR A 170 12.14 -14.01 12.96
C TYR A 170 12.38 -13.49 11.54
N ILE A 171 12.22 -12.17 11.39
CA ILE A 171 12.71 -11.43 10.21
C ILE A 171 13.67 -10.36 10.69
N TYR A 172 14.60 -9.97 9.83
CA TYR A 172 15.54 -8.89 10.09
C TYR A 172 15.18 -7.70 9.21
N SER A 173 15.22 -6.51 9.79
CA SER A 173 15.05 -5.28 9.04
C SER A 173 15.90 -4.13 9.57
N LYS A 174 16.24 -3.23 8.66
CA LYS A 174 16.92 -1.97 8.95
C LYS A 174 16.35 -0.88 8.05
N ILE A 175 16.13 0.32 8.57
CA ILE A 175 15.62 1.47 7.79
C ILE A 175 16.67 2.57 7.76
N ASN A 176 16.84 3.18 6.58
CA ASN A 176 17.61 4.40 6.37
C ASN A 176 16.66 5.44 5.77
N VAL A 177 16.45 6.57 6.45
CA VAL A 177 15.64 7.69 5.93
C VAL A 177 16.50 8.91 5.68
N THR A 178 16.12 9.72 4.70
CA THR A 178 16.85 10.95 4.36
C THR A 178 16.72 12.01 5.46
N ASP A 179 15.56 12.06 6.13
CA ASP A 179 15.25 13.00 7.21
C ASP A 179 14.39 12.29 8.26
N ILE A 180 14.59 12.65 9.53
CA ILE A 180 13.78 12.17 10.65
C ILE A 180 12.42 12.89 10.74
N ASN A 181 12.29 14.05 10.13
CA ASN A 181 11.06 14.80 10.07
C ASN A 181 10.21 14.35 8.88
N PRO A 182 8.95 13.91 9.10
CA PRO A 182 8.13 13.41 8.02
C PRO A 182 7.69 14.53 7.07
N ILE A 183 7.73 14.23 5.76
CA ILE A 183 7.07 15.02 4.73
C ILE A 183 5.55 14.92 4.96
N LYS A 184 4.90 16.06 5.15
CA LYS A 184 3.45 16.12 5.34
C LYS A 184 2.75 16.05 3.99
N LEU A 185 2.10 14.93 3.73
CA LEU A 185 1.30 14.73 2.52
C LEU A 185 -0.17 14.91 2.91
N ASP A 186 -0.86 15.87 2.29
CA ASP A 186 -2.30 16.17 2.49
C ASP A 186 -2.77 16.65 3.89
N GLN A 187 -4.07 16.99 4.01
CA GLN A 187 -4.72 17.44 5.26
C GLN A 187 -5.10 16.28 6.21
N ASN A 188 -4.89 15.03 5.84
CA ASN A 188 -5.24 13.84 6.62
C ASN A 188 -4.17 13.46 7.65
N GLY A 189 -3.14 14.30 7.82
CA GLY A 189 -2.09 14.10 8.81
C GLY A 189 -1.16 12.93 8.50
N TRP A 190 -0.95 12.63 7.20
CA TRP A 190 -0.01 11.62 6.77
C TRP A 190 1.42 12.15 6.83
N GLY A 191 2.30 11.34 7.42
CA GLY A 191 3.74 11.57 7.45
C GLY A 191 4.44 10.55 6.57
N ALA A 192 5.25 11.05 5.64
CA ALA A 192 5.95 10.24 4.66
C ALA A 192 7.47 10.45 4.70
N PHE A 193 8.20 9.46 4.24
CA PHE A 193 9.66 9.42 4.27
C PHE A 193 10.21 8.95 2.94
N ASP A 194 11.39 9.47 2.59
CA ASP A 194 12.23 8.97 1.51
C ASP A 194 13.43 8.24 2.10
N GLY A 195 14.04 7.36 1.32
CA GLY A 195 15.20 6.57 1.72
C GLY A 195 15.16 5.13 1.22
N GLU A 196 15.66 4.22 2.03
CA GLU A 196 15.80 2.81 1.71
C GLU A 196 15.67 1.94 2.97
N PHE A 197 15.34 0.66 2.79
CA PHE A 197 15.36 -0.31 3.88
C PHE A 197 16.02 -1.60 3.43
N TYR A 198 16.37 -2.40 4.42
CA TYR A 198 16.97 -3.70 4.26
C TYR A 198 16.06 -4.73 4.90
N SER A 199 15.89 -5.87 4.24
CA SER A 199 15.21 -7.02 4.84
C SER A 199 15.76 -8.32 4.30
N ASN A 200 15.70 -9.36 5.12
CA ASN A 200 15.99 -10.73 4.69
C ASN A 200 14.75 -11.43 4.08
N ILE A 201 13.65 -10.70 3.87
CA ILE A 201 12.54 -11.13 3.02
C ILE A 201 12.71 -10.51 1.65
N VAL A 202 12.83 -11.33 0.62
CA VAL A 202 12.83 -10.83 -0.75
C VAL A 202 11.41 -10.51 -1.19
N LEU A 203 11.25 -9.29 -1.68
CA LEU A 203 10.02 -8.70 -2.21
C LEU A 203 10.17 -8.42 -3.70
N PRO A 204 9.08 -8.53 -4.48
CA PRO A 204 9.09 -8.15 -5.89
C PRO A 204 9.22 -6.64 -6.03
N SER A 205 9.90 -6.18 -7.08
CA SER A 205 10.02 -4.75 -7.38
C SER A 205 8.66 -4.12 -7.71
N TYR A 206 8.57 -2.80 -7.50
CA TYR A 206 7.44 -1.92 -7.80
C TYR A 206 6.17 -2.11 -6.96
N ILE A 207 6.14 -3.03 -6.00
CA ILE A 207 5.04 -3.09 -5.04
C ILE A 207 5.05 -1.88 -4.10
N GLY A 208 3.89 -1.51 -3.57
CA GLY A 208 3.77 -0.47 -2.55
C GLY A 208 3.83 -1.01 -1.12
N ILE A 209 4.48 -0.29 -0.22
CA ILE A 209 4.50 -0.56 1.22
C ILE A 209 3.98 0.65 2.01
N GLY A 210 3.38 0.41 3.18
CA GLY A 210 2.80 1.46 4.03
C GLY A 210 1.40 1.91 3.59
N ASN A 211 1.06 3.18 3.87
CA ASN A 211 -0.26 3.72 3.55
C ASN A 211 -0.32 4.27 2.11
N GLY A 212 -1.53 4.39 1.56
CA GLY A 212 -1.72 5.02 0.25
C GLY A 212 -1.18 4.22 -0.94
N ILE A 213 -0.93 2.91 -0.79
CA ILE A 213 -0.42 2.00 -1.84
C ILE A 213 -1.17 2.16 -3.17
N THR A 214 -2.50 2.27 -3.12
CA THR A 214 -3.36 2.40 -4.30
C THR A 214 -3.23 3.75 -5.02
N ARG A 215 -2.64 4.76 -4.38
CA ARG A 215 -2.30 6.08 -4.96
C ARG A 215 -0.88 6.13 -5.50
N GLY A 216 -0.10 5.05 -5.38
CA GLY A 216 1.27 4.97 -5.87
C GLY A 216 2.36 5.24 -4.84
N TYR A 217 2.01 5.49 -3.58
CA TYR A 217 2.98 5.71 -2.50
C TYR A 217 3.71 4.45 -2.08
N GLY A 218 4.88 4.65 -1.46
CA GLY A 218 5.76 3.62 -0.91
C GLY A 218 6.17 2.58 -1.93
N THR A 219 6.30 2.97 -3.20
CA THR A 219 6.73 2.05 -4.27
C THR A 219 8.20 1.71 -4.05
N ILE A 220 8.55 0.43 -4.05
CA ILE A 220 9.91 -0.04 -3.76
C ILE A 220 10.60 -0.56 -5.02
N SER A 221 11.92 -0.52 -5.05
CA SER A 221 12.73 -1.24 -6.03
C SER A 221 13.86 -1.96 -5.30
N GLY A 222 13.94 -3.27 -5.50
CA GLY A 222 15.01 -4.10 -4.95
C GLY A 222 16.16 -4.20 -5.94
N SER A 223 17.38 -4.16 -5.45
CA SER A 223 18.55 -4.58 -6.26
C SER A 223 18.56 -6.11 -6.28
N GLN A 224 17.86 -6.73 -7.23
CA GLN A 224 17.90 -8.19 -7.36
C GLN A 224 19.24 -8.59 -7.99
N SER A 225 20.10 -9.26 -7.21
CA SER A 225 21.07 -10.17 -7.80
C SER A 225 20.25 -11.35 -8.34
N ASN A 226 20.34 -11.61 -9.65
CA ASN A 226 19.67 -12.76 -10.29
C ASN A 226 20.15 -14.12 -9.76
N ASP A 227 21.14 -14.12 -8.88
CA ASP A 227 21.54 -15.30 -8.14
C ASP A 227 20.51 -15.57 -7.04
N ILE A 228 19.65 -16.56 -7.30
CA ILE A 228 18.97 -17.30 -6.24
C ILE A 228 20.08 -18.00 -5.44
N LEU A 229 20.70 -17.28 -4.50
CA LEU A 229 21.62 -17.87 -3.56
C LEU A 229 20.81 -18.84 -2.71
N GLN A 230 21.18 -20.12 -2.76
CA GLN A 230 20.61 -21.12 -1.85
C GLN A 230 20.78 -20.60 -0.41
N PHE A 231 19.75 -20.76 0.42
CA PHE A 231 19.77 -20.26 1.79
C PHE A 231 21.00 -20.78 2.54
N ASP A 232 21.89 -19.87 2.94
CA ASP A 232 23.11 -20.21 3.68
C ASP A 232 22.94 -19.94 5.19
N ASN A 233 23.03 -21.01 5.98
CA ASN A 233 22.98 -20.90 7.44
C ASN A 233 24.15 -20.09 8.03
N LYS A 234 25.32 -20.04 7.37
CA LYS A 234 26.48 -19.27 7.83
C LYS A 234 26.24 -17.77 7.66
N GLU A 235 25.81 -17.34 6.47
CA GLU A 235 25.42 -15.95 6.22
C GLU A 235 24.32 -15.48 7.18
N PHE A 236 23.31 -16.33 7.41
CA PHE A 236 22.24 -16.01 8.34
C PHE A 236 22.72 -15.86 9.79
N ARG A 237 23.68 -16.69 10.23
CA ARG A 237 24.32 -16.53 11.55
C ARG A 237 25.16 -15.26 11.63
N LEU A 238 25.84 -14.88 10.55
CA LEU A 238 26.59 -13.63 10.47
C LEU A 238 25.65 -12.43 10.61
N LEU A 239 24.53 -12.40 9.87
CA LEU A 239 23.49 -11.37 10.03
C LEU A 239 23.01 -11.23 11.48
N LYS A 240 22.82 -12.36 12.17
CA LYS A 240 22.45 -12.34 13.58
C LYS A 240 23.52 -11.64 14.43
N SER A 241 24.79 -11.98 14.24
CA SER A 241 25.89 -11.32 14.96
C SER A 241 26.06 -9.84 14.59
N GLU A 242 25.78 -9.45 13.33
CA GLU A 242 25.77 -8.05 12.91
C GLU A 242 24.63 -7.27 13.56
N SER A 243 23.48 -7.92 13.78
CA SER A 243 22.34 -7.28 14.46
C SER A 243 22.69 -6.90 15.90
N GLU A 244 23.40 -7.77 16.60
CA GLU A 244 23.83 -7.58 17.99
C GLU A 244 24.85 -6.44 18.14
N ASN A 245 25.61 -6.12 17.08
CA ASN A 245 26.66 -5.09 17.08
C ASN A 245 26.26 -3.82 16.30
N SER A 246 25.02 -3.71 15.85
CA SER A 246 24.58 -2.56 15.05
C SER A 246 24.26 -1.34 15.91
N HIS A 247 24.55 -0.14 15.39
CA HIS A 247 24.29 1.13 16.07
C HIS A 247 23.40 2.05 15.22
N PHE A 248 22.70 2.96 15.90
CA PHE A 248 21.98 4.04 15.23
C PHE A 248 22.96 5.03 14.60
N SER A 249 22.52 5.67 13.51
CA SER A 249 23.16 6.86 12.96
C SER A 249 22.12 7.96 12.87
N THR A 250 22.42 9.14 13.43
CA THR A 250 21.55 10.33 13.38
C THR A 250 22.25 11.51 12.70
N GLU A 251 23.29 11.22 11.91
CA GLU A 251 23.97 12.24 11.10
C GLU A 251 23.04 12.76 10.01
N THR A 252 23.05 14.07 9.78
CA THR A 252 22.20 14.72 8.76
C THR A 252 22.41 14.08 7.39
N GLY A 253 21.36 13.52 6.80
CA GLY A 253 21.40 12.82 5.52
C GLY A 253 21.76 11.32 5.61
N ASN A 254 22.03 10.81 6.82
CA ASN A 254 22.33 9.41 7.08
C ASN A 254 21.62 8.92 8.36
N PHE A 255 20.30 9.06 8.43
CA PHE A 255 19.51 8.57 9.55
C PHE A 255 19.23 7.07 9.39
N SER A 256 19.87 6.25 10.22
CA SER A 256 19.87 4.79 10.08
C SER A 256 19.52 4.11 11.41
N SER A 257 18.60 3.15 11.37
CA SER A 257 18.31 2.31 12.53
C SER A 257 19.38 1.24 12.75
N THR A 258 19.36 0.63 13.93
CA THR A 258 19.99 -0.67 14.15
C THR A 258 19.34 -1.74 13.24
N LEU A 259 20.09 -2.81 12.98
CA LEU A 259 19.56 -4.02 12.39
C LEU A 259 18.75 -4.74 13.48
N PHE A 260 17.45 -4.89 13.23
CA PHE A 260 16.50 -5.33 14.23
C PHE A 260 15.94 -6.71 13.90
N GLU A 261 16.02 -7.62 14.88
CA GLU A 261 15.36 -8.92 14.84
C GLU A 261 13.91 -8.78 15.32
N VAL A 262 12.97 -9.14 14.47
CA VAL A 262 11.54 -8.99 14.72
C VAL A 262 10.89 -10.35 14.85
N ASP A 263 10.31 -10.65 16.02
CA ASP A 263 9.46 -11.82 16.19
C ASP A 263 8.13 -11.63 15.44
N VAL A 264 7.90 -12.46 14.43
CA VAL A 264 6.70 -12.42 13.59
C VAL A 264 5.43 -12.67 14.42
N SER A 265 5.51 -13.44 15.49
CA SER A 265 4.35 -13.74 16.36
C SER A 265 3.89 -12.53 17.18
N ALA A 266 4.79 -11.59 17.49
CA ALA A 266 4.48 -10.37 18.20
C ALA A 266 3.70 -9.35 17.34
N ILE A 267 3.74 -9.49 16.02
CA ILE A 267 3.01 -8.61 15.09
C ILE A 267 1.55 -9.06 15.01
N GLN A 268 0.65 -8.22 15.51
CA GLN A 268 -0.80 -8.46 15.47
C GLN A 268 -1.32 -8.55 14.03
N LYS A 269 -2.25 -9.49 13.78
CA LYS A 269 -2.95 -9.58 12.49
C LYS A 269 -3.98 -8.45 12.39
N PRO A 270 -4.09 -7.77 11.24
CA PRO A 270 -5.17 -6.79 11.04
C PRO A 270 -6.53 -7.47 11.22
N GLY A 271 -7.33 -6.97 12.16
CA GLY A 271 -8.67 -7.48 12.37
C GLY A 271 -9.61 -7.04 11.26
N ILE A 272 -10.18 -7.98 10.49
CA ILE A 272 -11.39 -7.69 9.72
C ILE A 272 -12.48 -7.39 10.75
N ARG A 273 -12.93 -6.14 10.83
CA ARG A 273 -14.09 -5.78 11.66
C ARG A 273 -15.30 -6.59 11.16
N LYS A 274 -15.55 -7.74 11.79
CA LYS A 274 -16.85 -8.41 11.67
C LYS A 274 -17.86 -7.41 12.26
N ASN A 275 -18.76 -6.90 11.43
CA ASN A 275 -19.88 -6.11 11.93
C ASN A 275 -20.55 -6.90 13.05
N LYS A 276 -20.36 -6.47 14.31
CA LYS A 276 -21.21 -6.91 15.40
C LYS A 276 -22.62 -6.57 14.93
N LYS A 277 -23.46 -7.58 14.70
CA LYS A 277 -24.89 -7.39 14.43
C LYS A 277 -25.38 -6.40 15.47
N LYS A 278 -25.76 -5.18 15.06
CA LYS A 278 -26.39 -4.22 15.95
C LYS A 278 -27.59 -4.96 16.54
N LYS A 279 -27.54 -5.27 17.84
CA LYS A 279 -28.73 -5.74 18.56
C LYS A 279 -29.77 -4.66 18.31
N ALA A 280 -30.86 -5.03 17.64
CA ALA A 280 -31.97 -4.14 17.41
C ALA A 280 -32.47 -3.69 18.79
N HIS A 281 -32.13 -2.46 19.18
CA HIS A 281 -32.82 -1.82 20.29
C HIS A 281 -34.25 -1.60 19.80
N GLN A 282 -35.16 -2.47 20.24
CA GLN A 282 -36.59 -2.23 20.15
C GLN A 282 -36.87 -0.91 20.85
N SER A 283 -37.08 0.14 20.07
CA SER A 283 -37.55 1.42 20.58
C SER A 283 -38.95 1.20 21.13
N LYS A 284 -39.09 1.11 22.45
CA LYS A 284 -40.38 1.19 23.13
C LYS A 284 -41.01 2.53 22.76
N LYS A 285 -42.08 2.49 21.96
CA LYS A 285 -42.98 3.62 21.72
C LYS A 285 -43.48 4.12 23.09
N LYS A 286 -43.06 5.31 23.53
CA LYS A 286 -43.79 6.09 24.54
C LYS A 286 -44.53 7.24 23.85
N LYS A 287 -45.81 7.34 24.20
CA LYS A 287 -46.82 8.25 23.65
C LYS A 287 -46.43 9.72 23.84
N LYS A 288 -46.86 10.54 22.87
CA LYS A 288 -46.80 12.01 22.85
C LYS A 288 -47.55 12.61 24.06
N SER A 289 -47.01 13.70 24.59
CA SER A 289 -47.79 14.79 25.21
C SER A 289 -47.38 16.11 24.58
N PHE A 290 -48.38 16.89 24.16
CA PHE A 290 -48.28 18.17 23.48
C PHE A 290 -47.83 19.28 24.44
N GLY A 291 -46.94 20.16 23.97
CA GLY A 291 -46.66 21.47 24.58
C GLY A 291 -46.21 22.44 23.47
N LYS A 292 -46.95 23.52 23.30
CA LYS A 292 -46.80 24.51 22.22
C LYS A 292 -45.69 25.53 22.50
N ALA A 293 -44.97 25.87 21.42
CA ALA A 293 -44.42 27.17 21.01
C ALA A 293 -43.32 27.88 21.85
N LYS A 294 -42.18 28.15 21.21
CA LYS A 294 -41.91 29.48 20.58
C LYS A 294 -40.74 29.43 19.59
N ASN A 295 -40.88 30.26 18.55
CA ASN A 295 -40.03 30.41 17.38
C ASN A 295 -38.63 30.98 17.69
N SER A 296 -37.62 30.44 17.00
CA SER A 296 -36.61 31.27 16.33
C SER A 296 -36.30 30.63 14.97
N GLN A 297 -36.78 31.26 13.91
CA GLN A 297 -36.29 31.04 12.55
C GLN A 297 -34.93 31.74 12.44
N LEU A 298 -33.96 31.11 11.77
CA LEU A 298 -33.42 31.65 10.51
C LEU A 298 -32.50 30.62 9.80
N LYS A 299 -32.96 30.30 8.58
CA LYS A 299 -32.24 29.83 7.38
C LYS A 299 -31.53 28.47 7.41
N LYS A 300 -32.30 27.43 7.09
CA LYS A 300 -31.82 26.29 6.30
C LYS A 300 -31.95 26.65 4.82
N GLU A 301 -30.83 26.71 4.11
CA GLU A 301 -30.83 26.67 2.65
C GLU A 301 -31.29 25.29 2.17
N LYS A 302 -32.17 25.32 1.17
CA LYS A 302 -32.74 24.16 0.49
C LYS A 302 -31.64 23.47 -0.31
N ILE A 303 -31.31 22.23 0.03
CA ILE A 303 -30.69 21.32 -0.94
C ILE A 303 -31.84 20.66 -1.70
N THR A 304 -32.02 21.12 -2.94
CA THR A 304 -32.89 20.55 -3.95
C THR A 304 -32.50 19.09 -4.18
N LYS A 305 -33.47 18.17 -4.07
CA LYS A 305 -33.31 16.80 -4.57
C LYS A 305 -33.20 16.86 -6.09
N GLN A 306 -31.99 16.73 -6.63
CA GLN A 306 -31.82 16.43 -8.05
C GLN A 306 -32.09 14.94 -8.30
N SER A 307 -32.76 14.72 -9.43
CA SER A 307 -33.20 13.45 -10.00
C SER A 307 -32.07 12.47 -10.27
N SER A 308 -32.42 11.19 -10.25
CA SER A 308 -31.56 10.01 -10.09
C SER A 308 -30.84 9.50 -11.34
N ASP A 309 -30.50 10.35 -12.32
CA ASP A 309 -29.92 9.88 -13.61
C ASP A 309 -28.54 10.47 -13.97
N GLU A 310 -27.82 11.10 -13.03
CA GLU A 310 -26.41 11.48 -13.25
C GLU A 310 -25.44 10.34 -12.87
N PRO A 311 -24.37 10.11 -13.66
CA PRO A 311 -23.36 9.10 -13.35
C PRO A 311 -22.73 9.40 -11.99
N VAL A 312 -22.64 8.37 -11.14
CA VAL A 312 -22.13 8.48 -9.77
C VAL A 312 -20.76 9.18 -9.77
N ASN A 313 -20.71 10.39 -9.21
CA ASN A 313 -19.47 11.13 -9.08
C ASN A 313 -18.62 10.56 -7.93
N TYR A 314 -17.77 9.60 -8.27
CA TYR A 314 -16.82 8.95 -7.36
C TYR A 314 -15.77 9.91 -6.79
N ASN A 315 -15.65 11.13 -7.33
CA ASN A 315 -14.71 12.16 -6.84
C ASN A 315 -15.32 13.07 -5.76
N SER A 316 -16.57 12.82 -5.32
CA SER A 316 -17.20 13.63 -4.27
C SER A 316 -16.72 13.26 -2.87
N TYR A 317 -16.47 14.28 -2.03
CA TYR A 317 -16.16 14.11 -0.61
C TYR A 317 -17.23 13.28 0.13
N GLU A 318 -18.50 13.41 -0.27
CA GLU A 318 -19.61 12.63 0.29
C GLU A 318 -19.48 11.12 0.03
N TYR A 319 -18.99 10.73 -1.15
CA TYR A 319 -18.76 9.32 -1.50
C TYR A 319 -17.69 8.71 -0.58
N HIS A 320 -16.63 9.46 -0.30
CA HIS A 320 -15.56 9.03 0.60
C HIS A 320 -16.00 8.95 2.07
N LYS A 321 -16.82 9.91 2.54
CA LYS A 321 -17.31 9.90 3.93
C LYS A 321 -18.29 8.75 4.20
N LYS A 322 -19.15 8.41 3.24
CA LYS A 322 -20.09 7.27 3.34
C LYS A 322 -19.37 5.92 3.47
N GLN A 323 -18.13 5.79 2.99
CA GLN A 323 -17.36 4.54 3.12
C GLN A 323 -16.71 4.34 4.51
N HIS A 324 -16.61 5.39 5.33
CA HIS A 324 -16.00 5.32 6.66
C HIS A 324 -17.02 5.30 7.81
N SER A 325 -18.31 5.43 7.51
CA SER A 325 -19.40 5.33 8.49
C SER A 325 -20.19 4.03 8.30
N ILE A 326 -19.70 2.92 8.84
CA ILE A 326 -20.51 1.71 9.14
C ILE A 326 -20.10 1.16 10.51
#